data_AF-A0A934MHQ6-F1
#
_entry.id   AF-A0A934MHQ6-F1
#
_cell.length_a   1.000
_cell.length_b   1.000
_cell.length_c   1.000
_cell.angle_alpha   90.00
_cell.angle_beta   90.00
_cell.angle_gamma   90.00
#
_symmetry.space_group_name_H-M   'P 1'
#
loop_
_entity.id
_entity.type
_entity.pdbx_description
1 polymer ?
#
loop_
_entity_poly.entity_id
_entity_poly.type
_entity_poly.pdbx_seq_one_letter_code
_entity_poly.pdbx_strand_id
1 'polypeptide(L)'
;MVAATAEEDALDLETFAPYLINRISARYNIDMAEALREHGLTTPKMRALAVLKVKPGITVNELAVYAVMEQSTMSRTLDQMEEAGLVVRSAREGDGRVREVALTPDGEAAFAEVLPIVRAQEERMFAGIGKRDRAAFLRTLHKMLRNIRQHPF
;
A
#
# COMPACT_ATOMS: atom_id res chain seq x y z
N MET A 1 37.83 -12.85 36.49
CA MET A 1 38.04 -12.39 35.10
C MET A 1 37.53 -13.49 34.19
N VAL A 2 36.24 -13.48 33.86
CA VAL A 2 35.63 -14.37 32.87
C VAL A 2 35.22 -13.47 31.74
N ALA A 3 35.80 -13.69 30.55
CA ALA A 3 35.50 -12.96 29.35
C ALA A 3 34.01 -13.15 29.01
N ALA A 4 33.22 -12.10 29.18
CA ALA A 4 31.95 -11.98 28.49
C ALA A 4 32.28 -11.77 27.01
N THR A 5 32.09 -12.80 26.22
CA THR A 5 32.27 -12.79 24.77
C THR A 5 31.30 -11.79 24.16
N ALA A 6 31.82 -10.76 23.51
CA ALA A 6 31.08 -9.71 22.80
C ALA A 6 30.44 -10.21 21.48
N GLU A 7 29.96 -11.46 21.46
CA GLU A 7 29.35 -12.10 20.27
C GLU A 7 27.83 -12.23 20.35
N GLU A 8 27.19 -11.94 21.50
CA GLU A 8 25.72 -12.05 21.66
C GLU A 8 24.92 -10.80 21.22
N ASP A 9 25.58 -9.72 20.79
CA ASP A 9 24.94 -8.43 20.46
C ASP A 9 24.98 -8.05 18.96
N ALA A 10 25.43 -8.94 18.08
CA ALA A 10 25.48 -8.66 16.65
C ALA A 10 24.08 -8.82 16.00
N LEU A 11 23.56 -7.74 15.41
CA LEU A 11 22.32 -7.77 14.62
C LEU A 11 22.54 -8.64 13.37
N ASP A 12 22.01 -9.87 13.40
CA ASP A 12 21.95 -10.71 12.21
C ASP A 12 20.80 -10.26 11.28
N LEU A 13 21.18 -9.81 10.08
CA LEU A 13 20.25 -9.30 9.09
C LEU A 13 19.33 -10.39 8.51
N GLU A 14 19.74 -11.65 8.55
CA GLU A 14 18.92 -12.76 8.04
C GLU A 14 17.77 -13.11 9.00
N THR A 15 17.95 -12.84 10.29
CA THR A 15 16.93 -13.12 11.32
C THR A 15 16.20 -11.86 11.81
N PHE A 16 16.68 -10.67 11.48
CA PHE A 16 16.03 -9.40 11.84
C PHE A 16 14.92 -8.99 10.87
N ALA A 17 13.67 -9.33 11.21
CA ALA A 17 12.50 -9.10 10.36
C ALA A 17 12.33 -7.66 9.83
N PRO A 18 12.52 -6.56 10.62
CA PRO A 18 12.40 -5.20 10.09
C PRO A 18 13.35 -4.91 8.93
N TYR A 19 14.57 -5.46 8.95
CA TYR A 19 15.52 -5.31 7.84
C TYR A 19 14.98 -5.96 6.56
N LEU A 20 14.52 -7.22 6.65
CA LEU A 20 13.95 -7.94 5.51
C LEU A 20 12.70 -7.24 4.96
N ILE A 21 11.79 -6.81 5.83
CA ILE A 21 10.56 -6.09 5.45
C ILE A 21 10.90 -4.80 4.71
N ASN A 22 11.85 -4.01 5.24
CA ASN A 22 12.25 -2.75 4.61
C ASN A 22 12.92 -2.98 3.26
N ARG A 23 13.82 -3.96 3.15
CA ARG A 23 14.53 -4.27 1.91
C ARG A 23 13.59 -4.79 0.82
N ILE A 24 12.65 -5.68 1.18
CA ILE A 24 11.61 -6.16 0.26
C ILE A 24 10.70 -5.01 -0.17
N SER A 25 10.21 -4.19 0.77
CA SER A 25 9.31 -3.08 0.47
C SER A 25 9.97 -2.02 -0.43
N ALA A 26 11.24 -1.70 -0.18
CA ALA A 26 12.00 -0.76 -1.01
C ALA A 26 12.13 -1.27 -2.45
N ARG A 27 12.55 -2.54 -2.63
CA ARG A 27 12.66 -3.18 -3.94
C ARG A 27 11.31 -3.20 -4.66
N TYR A 28 10.24 -3.65 -3.99
CA TYR A 28 8.90 -3.67 -4.56
C TYR A 28 8.43 -2.28 -5.02
N ASN A 29 8.67 -1.24 -4.20
CA ASN A 29 8.27 0.12 -4.55
C ASN A 29 9.05 0.69 -5.75
N ILE A 30 10.35 0.38 -5.88
CA ILE A 30 11.17 0.78 -7.03
C ILE A 30 10.65 0.12 -8.30
N ASP A 31 10.54 -1.22 -8.28
CA ASP A 31 10.15 -1.99 -9.46
C ASP A 31 8.69 -1.65 -9.88
N MET A 32 7.83 -1.37 -8.91
CA MET A 32 6.46 -0.90 -9.17
C MET A 32 6.45 0.49 -9.81
N ALA A 33 7.24 1.43 -9.31
CA ALA A 33 7.31 2.78 -9.88
C ALA A 33 7.84 2.76 -11.32
N GLU A 34 8.85 1.92 -11.60
CA GLU A 34 9.37 1.70 -12.96
C GLU A 34 8.30 1.14 -13.88
N ALA A 35 7.58 0.09 -13.47
CA ALA A 35 6.52 -0.52 -14.26
C ALA A 35 5.36 0.46 -14.51
N LEU A 36 4.92 1.22 -13.50
CA LEU A 36 3.84 2.21 -13.67
C LEU A 36 4.22 3.33 -14.63
N ARG A 37 5.50 3.75 -14.63
CA ARG A 37 5.99 4.82 -15.51
C ARG A 37 5.83 4.47 -16.99
N GLU A 38 5.98 3.19 -17.37
CA GLU A 38 5.77 2.73 -18.75
C GLU A 38 4.31 2.91 -19.21
N HIS A 39 3.37 3.02 -18.27
CA HIS A 39 1.95 3.25 -18.51
C HIS A 39 1.51 4.68 -18.18
N GLY A 40 2.44 5.61 -17.95
CA GLY A 40 2.11 7.00 -17.60
C GLY A 40 1.45 7.18 -16.22
N LEU A 41 1.59 6.17 -15.34
CA LEU A 41 0.98 6.16 -14.01
C LEU A 41 2.01 6.45 -12.91
N THR A 42 1.52 6.86 -11.74
CA THR A 42 2.35 7.12 -10.56
C THR A 42 1.94 6.23 -9.39
N THR A 43 2.88 5.93 -8.48
CA THR A 43 2.61 5.11 -7.30
C THR A 43 1.47 5.67 -6.42
N PRO A 44 1.37 6.98 -6.14
CA PRO A 44 0.25 7.53 -5.37
C PRO A 44 -1.10 7.31 -6.05
N LYS A 45 -1.21 7.54 -7.37
CA LYS A 45 -2.45 7.30 -8.14
C LYS A 45 -2.82 5.81 -8.11
N MET A 46 -1.85 4.93 -8.35
CA MET A 46 -2.07 3.47 -8.28
C MET A 46 -2.59 3.05 -6.90
N ARG A 47 -1.96 3.50 -5.81
CA ARG A 47 -2.39 3.14 -4.46
C ARG A 47 -3.77 3.70 -4.13
N ALA A 48 -4.08 4.91 -4.59
CA ALA A 48 -5.40 5.50 -4.44
C ALA A 48 -6.48 4.67 -5.14
N LEU A 49 -6.26 4.31 -6.42
CA LEU A 49 -7.16 3.43 -7.18
C LEU A 49 -7.36 2.07 -6.49
N ALA A 50 -6.27 1.42 -6.08
CA ALA A 50 -6.32 0.10 -5.46
C ALA A 50 -7.05 0.10 -4.11
N VAL A 51 -6.81 1.10 -3.26
CA VAL A 51 -7.50 1.21 -1.97
C VAL A 51 -8.97 1.55 -2.17
N LEU A 52 -9.30 2.54 -3.01
CA LEU A 52 -10.68 2.97 -3.25
C LEU A 52 -11.53 1.88 -3.93
N LYS A 53 -10.92 1.00 -4.74
CA LYS A 53 -11.61 -0.16 -5.29
C LYS A 53 -12.16 -1.09 -4.20
N VAL A 54 -11.37 -1.29 -3.15
CA VAL A 54 -11.70 -2.21 -2.04
C VAL A 54 -12.48 -1.50 -0.93
N LYS A 55 -12.25 -0.20 -0.75
CA LYS A 55 -12.81 0.64 0.32
C LYS A 55 -13.34 1.94 -0.27
N PRO A 56 -14.46 1.91 -1.02
CA PRO A 56 -15.12 3.12 -1.48
C PRO A 56 -15.70 3.90 -0.30
N GLY A 57 -15.79 5.22 -0.42
CA GLY A 57 -16.43 6.06 0.58
C GLY A 57 -15.56 6.41 1.79
N ILE A 58 -14.25 6.13 1.76
CA ILE A 58 -13.34 6.55 2.84
C ILE A 58 -12.92 8.01 2.69
N THR A 59 -12.52 8.62 3.80
CA THR A 59 -11.98 9.98 3.81
C THR A 59 -10.57 10.04 3.23
N VAL A 60 -10.12 11.24 2.86
CA VAL A 60 -8.72 11.48 2.39
C VAL A 60 -7.70 11.04 3.45
N ASN A 61 -8.00 11.23 4.74
CA ASN A 61 -7.11 10.85 5.83
C ASN A 61 -7.00 9.32 5.96
N GLU A 62 -8.12 8.60 5.91
CA GLU A 62 -8.12 7.13 5.90
C GLU A 62 -7.41 6.58 4.66
N LEU A 63 -7.66 7.18 3.49
CA LEU A 63 -6.98 6.81 2.25
C LEU A 63 -5.46 7.01 2.36
N ALA A 64 -5.01 8.12 2.94
CA ALA A 64 -3.59 8.39 3.15
C ALA A 64 -2.93 7.31 4.03
N VAL A 65 -3.58 6.90 5.11
CA VAL A 65 -3.12 5.81 5.99
C VAL A 65 -3.04 4.49 5.22
N TYR A 66 -4.11 4.08 4.53
CA TYR A 66 -4.13 2.82 3.76
C TYR A 66 -3.11 2.80 2.61
N ALA A 67 -2.93 3.95 1.94
CA ALA A 67 -1.97 4.10 0.87
C ALA A 67 -0.53 4.30 1.36
N VAL A 68 -0.31 4.39 2.68
CA VAL A 68 0.99 4.66 3.32
C VAL A 68 1.62 5.93 2.72
N MET A 69 0.86 7.02 2.77
CA MET A 69 1.19 8.32 2.18
C MET A 69 0.87 9.45 3.15
N GLU A 70 1.63 10.54 3.06
CA GLU A 70 1.29 11.78 3.74
C GLU A 70 -0.04 12.34 3.23
N GLN A 71 -0.87 12.86 4.14
CA GLN A 71 -2.20 13.38 3.80
C GLN A 71 -2.12 14.48 2.73
N SER A 72 -1.11 15.35 2.80
CA SER A 72 -0.92 16.43 1.82
C SER A 72 -0.61 15.89 0.41
N THR A 73 0.17 14.80 0.32
CA THR A 73 0.47 14.11 -0.94
C THR A 73 -0.78 13.42 -1.49
N MET A 74 -1.54 12.75 -0.62
CA MET A 74 -2.80 12.12 -1.03
C MET A 74 -3.82 13.15 -1.51
N SER A 75 -3.96 14.29 -0.83
CA SER A 75 -4.84 15.38 -1.27
C SER A 75 -4.50 15.86 -2.67
N ARG A 76 -3.22 16.21 -2.93
CA ARG A 76 -2.77 16.65 -4.27
C ARG A 76 -2.99 15.57 -5.33
N THR A 77 -2.82 14.30 -4.96
CA THR A 77 -3.06 13.17 -5.87
C THR A 77 -4.55 13.09 -6.23
N LEU A 78 -5.44 13.23 -5.25
CA LEU A 78 -6.88 13.24 -5.48
C LEU A 78 -7.35 14.45 -6.28
N ASP A 79 -6.73 15.62 -6.11
CA ASP A 79 -7.01 16.80 -6.93
C ASP A 79 -6.78 16.50 -8.41
N GLN A 80 -5.63 15.90 -8.75
CA GLN A 80 -5.32 15.49 -10.12
C GLN A 80 -6.23 14.37 -10.63
N MET A 81 -6.64 13.44 -9.76
CA MET A 81 -7.53 12.33 -10.15
C MET A 81 -8.96 12.82 -10.38
N GLU A 82 -9.43 13.80 -9.61
CA GLU A 82 -10.76 14.41 -9.77
C GLU A 82 -10.81 15.27 -11.04
N GLU A 83 -9.75 16.05 -11.32
CA GLU A 83 -9.60 16.78 -12.58
C GLU A 83 -9.60 15.84 -13.79
N ALA A 84 -8.99 14.66 -13.66
CA ALA A 84 -9.00 13.61 -14.67
C ALA A 84 -10.30 12.77 -14.71
N GLY A 85 -11.30 13.10 -13.88
CA GLY A 85 -12.59 12.40 -13.85
C GLY A 85 -12.55 10.99 -13.24
N LEU A 86 -11.47 10.60 -12.56
CA LEU A 86 -11.26 9.25 -12.02
C LEU A 86 -11.88 9.05 -10.63
N VAL A 87 -12.04 10.13 -9.86
CA VAL A 87 -12.62 10.09 -8.51
C VAL A 87 -13.63 11.22 -8.34
N VAL A 88 -14.51 11.04 -7.36
CA VAL A 88 -15.42 12.09 -6.89
C VAL A 88 -15.30 12.25 -5.38
N ARG A 89 -15.30 13.51 -4.92
CA ARG A 89 -15.33 13.86 -3.49
C ARG A 89 -16.66 14.47 -3.06
N SER A 90 -17.53 13.65 -2.49
CA SER A 90 -18.84 14.05 -1.99
C SER A 90 -18.87 14.23 -0.47
N ALA A 91 -19.82 15.02 0.02
CA ALA A 91 -20.12 15.07 1.45
C ALA A 91 -20.79 13.76 1.88
N ARG A 92 -20.46 13.24 3.06
CA ARG A 92 -21.10 12.07 3.64
C ARG A 92 -22.57 12.37 3.92
N GLU A 93 -23.44 11.42 3.61
CA GLU A 93 -24.86 11.52 3.93
C GLU A 93 -25.04 11.66 5.46
N GLY A 94 -25.74 12.71 5.90
CA GLY A 94 -25.98 12.99 7.32
C GLY A 94 -24.88 13.75 8.05
N ASP A 95 -23.67 13.89 7.48
CA ASP A 95 -22.60 14.74 8.04
C ASP A 95 -21.79 15.44 6.93
N GLY A 96 -22.22 16.65 6.58
CA GLY A 96 -21.60 17.45 5.52
C GLY A 96 -20.17 17.91 5.81
N ARG A 97 -19.66 17.71 7.03
CA ARG A 97 -18.27 18.03 7.40
C ARG A 97 -17.30 16.94 6.96
N VAL A 98 -17.79 15.72 6.76
CA VAL A 98 -16.98 14.59 6.30
C VAL A 98 -17.09 14.51 4.78
N ARG A 99 -15.94 14.51 4.10
CA ARG A 99 -15.86 14.28 2.66
C ARG A 99 -15.30 12.90 2.38
N GLU A 100 -16.04 12.14 1.61
CA GLU A 100 -15.72 10.79 1.20
C GLU A 100 -15.22 10.78 -0.24
N VAL A 101 -14.39 9.79 -0.56
CA VAL A 101 -13.79 9.61 -1.88
C VAL A 101 -14.29 8.30 -2.47
N ALA A 102 -14.71 8.31 -3.73
CA ALA A 102 -15.07 7.12 -4.47
C ALA A 102 -14.50 7.16 -5.89
N LEU A 103 -14.29 5.99 -6.49
CA LEU A 103 -13.98 5.88 -7.92
C LEU A 103 -15.22 6.23 -8.74
N THR A 104 -15.01 6.91 -9.86
CA THR A 104 -15.99 7.02 -10.94
C THR A 104 -15.94 5.76 -11.82
N PRO A 105 -16.86 5.58 -12.79
CA PRO A 105 -16.72 4.54 -13.80
C PRO A 105 -15.37 4.59 -14.55
N ASP A 106 -14.84 5.78 -14.82
CA ASP A 106 -13.53 5.95 -15.47
C ASP A 106 -12.39 5.58 -14.52
N GLY A 107 -12.51 5.89 -13.23
CA GLY A 107 -11.57 5.42 -12.20
C GLY A 107 -11.55 3.90 -12.05
N GLU A 108 -12.71 3.26 -12.16
CA GLU A 108 -12.86 1.81 -12.17
C GLU A 108 -12.18 1.18 -13.40
N ALA A 109 -12.36 1.78 -14.58
CA ALA A 109 -11.66 1.37 -15.79
C ALA A 109 -10.13 1.52 -15.66
N ALA A 110 -9.67 2.67 -15.14
CA ALA A 110 -8.25 2.91 -14.89
C ALA A 110 -7.66 1.89 -13.89
N PHE A 111 -8.41 1.50 -12.85
CA PHE A 111 -7.96 0.44 -11.95
C PHE A 111 -7.84 -0.92 -12.65
N ALA A 112 -8.73 -1.24 -13.60
CA ALA A 112 -8.65 -2.48 -14.36
C ALA A 112 -7.37 -2.57 -15.21
N GLU A 113 -6.84 -1.43 -15.69
CA GLU A 113 -5.55 -1.36 -16.41
C GLU A 113 -4.35 -1.50 -15.47
N VAL A 114 -4.46 -0.99 -14.24
CA VAL A 114 -3.42 -1.05 -13.20
C VAL A 114 -3.27 -2.45 -12.60
N LEU A 115 -4.39 -3.16 -12.43
CA LEU A 115 -4.43 -4.42 -11.70
C LEU A 115 -3.47 -5.51 -12.24
N PRO A 116 -3.34 -5.73 -13.57
CA PRO A 116 -2.36 -6.67 -14.12
C PRO A 116 -0.91 -6.33 -13.73
N ILE A 117 -0.55 -5.04 -13.70
CA ILE A 117 0.80 -4.58 -13.32
C ILE A 117 1.07 -4.95 -11.87
N VAL A 118 0.11 -4.67 -10.98
CA VAL A 118 0.19 -5.00 -9.55
C VAL A 118 0.32 -6.50 -9.34
N ARG A 119 -0.49 -7.30 -10.03
CA ARG A 119 -0.43 -8.77 -9.94
C ARG A 119 0.90 -9.33 -10.43
N ALA A 120 1.44 -8.82 -11.54
CA ALA A 120 2.72 -9.27 -12.07
C ALA A 120 3.90 -8.98 -11.12
N GLN A 121 3.87 -7.88 -10.38
CA GLN A 121 4.87 -7.56 -9.36
C GLN A 121 4.70 -8.46 -8.13
N GLU A 122 3.46 -8.70 -7.68
CA GLU A 122 3.17 -9.62 -6.58
C GLU A 122 3.62 -11.06 -6.90
N GLU A 123 3.30 -11.55 -8.09
CA GLU A 123 3.70 -12.90 -8.54
C GLU A 123 5.21 -13.07 -8.58
N ARG A 124 5.95 -12.05 -9.05
CA ARG A 124 7.42 -12.05 -8.99
C ARG A 124 7.94 -12.12 -7.55
N MET A 125 7.35 -11.33 -6.65
CA MET A 125 7.74 -11.33 -5.23
C MET A 125 7.50 -12.69 -4.55
N PHE A 126 6.47 -13.43 -4.97
CA PHE A 126 6.13 -14.76 -4.46
C PHE A 126 6.63 -15.93 -5.33
N ALA A 127 7.47 -15.68 -6.34
CA ALA A 127 7.97 -16.73 -7.21
C ALA A 127 8.72 -17.81 -6.41
N GLY A 128 8.38 -19.09 -6.65
CA GLY A 128 8.94 -20.22 -5.92
C GLY A 128 8.35 -20.47 -4.52
N ILE A 129 7.44 -19.62 -4.03
CA ILE A 129 6.78 -19.78 -2.72
C ILE A 129 5.44 -20.52 -2.91
N GLY A 130 5.31 -21.66 -2.24
CA GLY A 130 4.08 -22.47 -2.29
C GLY A 130 2.87 -21.77 -1.68
N LYS A 131 1.65 -22.14 -2.12
CA LYS A 131 0.38 -21.54 -1.64
C LYS A 131 0.22 -21.59 -0.12
N ARG A 132 0.67 -22.68 0.52
CA ARG A 132 0.61 -22.87 1.97
C ARG A 132 1.46 -21.84 2.70
N ASP A 133 2.69 -21.63 2.25
CA ASP A 133 3.65 -20.73 2.88
C ASP A 133 3.26 -19.27 2.62
N ARG A 134 2.81 -18.94 1.41
CA ARG A 134 2.23 -17.63 1.10
C ARG A 134 1.04 -17.30 2.02
N ALA A 135 0.13 -18.25 2.22
CA ALA A 135 -1.01 -18.05 3.13
C ALA A 135 -0.55 -17.91 4.60
N ALA A 136 0.45 -18.67 5.03
CA ALA A 136 1.01 -18.56 6.38
C ALA A 136 1.68 -17.19 6.61
N PHE A 137 2.47 -16.74 5.64
CA PHE A 137 3.14 -15.45 5.65
C PHE A 137 2.14 -14.29 5.76
N LEU A 138 1.13 -14.25 4.90
CA LEU A 138 0.08 -13.21 4.93
C LEU A 138 -0.67 -13.18 6.28
N ARG A 139 -0.98 -14.36 6.86
CA ARG A 139 -1.59 -14.43 8.20
C ARG A 139 -0.68 -13.84 9.27
N THR A 140 0.62 -14.08 9.22
CA THR A 140 1.59 -13.53 10.17
C THR A 140 1.71 -12.01 10.01
N LEU A 141 1.81 -11.51 8.77
CA LEU A 141 1.85 -10.07 8.50
C LEU A 141 0.59 -9.34 9.00
N HIS A 142 -0.60 -9.91 8.81
CA HIS A 142 -1.82 -9.32 9.35
C HIS A 142 -1.80 -9.23 10.89
N LYS A 143 -1.27 -10.25 11.58
CA LYS A 143 -1.10 -10.21 13.04
C LYS A 143 -0.10 -9.13 13.45
N MET A 144 1.04 -9.01 12.76
CA MET A 144 2.04 -7.98 13.01
C MET A 144 1.45 -6.58 12.82
N LEU A 145 0.76 -6.34 11.69
CA LEU A 145 0.12 -5.05 11.40
C LEU A 145 -0.91 -4.69 12.49
N ARG A 146 -1.75 -5.65 12.91
CA ARG A 146 -2.70 -5.44 14.00
C ARG A 146 -2.02 -5.02 15.31
N ASN A 147 -0.83 -5.54 15.60
CA ASN A 147 -0.10 -5.21 16.82
C ASN A 147 0.51 -3.80 16.80
N ILE A 148 0.86 -3.28 15.62
CA ILE A 148 1.57 -1.98 15.48
C ILE A 148 0.72 -0.84 14.91
N ARG A 149 -0.46 -1.13 14.37
CA ARG A 149 -1.33 -0.11 13.76
C ARG A 149 -1.78 0.91 14.80
N GLN A 150 -1.83 2.17 14.40
CA GLN A 150 -2.30 3.28 15.23
C GLN A 150 -3.76 3.66 14.94
N HIS A 151 -4.33 3.11 13.85
CA HIS A 151 -5.71 3.32 13.44
C HIS A 151 -6.51 2.02 13.57
N PRO A 152 -7.81 2.10 13.93
CA PRO A 152 -8.64 0.90 14.14
C PRO A 152 -9.02 0.21 12.83
N PHE A 153 -8.88 0.92 11.71
CA PHE A 153 -9.23 0.50 10.37
C PHE A 153 -8.05 -0.12 9.60
#